data_AF-A0A377CDD2-F1
#
_entry.id   AF-A0A377CDD2-F1
#
_cell.length_a   1.000
_cell.length_b   1.000
_cell.length_c   1.000
_cell.angle_alpha   90.00
_cell.angle_beta   90.00
_cell.angle_gamma   90.00
#
_symmetry.space_group_name_H-M   'P 1'
#
loop_
_entity.id
_entity.type
_entity.pdbx_description
1 polymer ?
#
loop_
_entity_poly.entity_id
_entity_poly.type
_entity_poly.pdbx_seq_one_letter_code
_entity_poly.pdbx_strand_id
1 'polypeptide(L)'
;MVQSIKEGVVAVDDRGEVTLINDAAQELLNYRKSQDDEKLSTLSHSWSQVVDVSEVLRDGTPRRDEEITIKDRLLLINTVPVRSNGVIIGAISTFRDKTEVRKLMQRLDGLVNYADALRERSHEFMNKLHVILGLLHLKSYKQLEDYILKTANNYQEEIGSLLGKIKSPVIAGF
;
A
#
# COMPACT_ATOMS: atom_id res chain seq x y z
N MET A 1 -21.41 12.34 7.20
CA MET A 1 -21.01 12.06 5.82
C MET A 1 -20.12 10.82 5.87
N VAL A 2 -20.75 9.64 5.84
CA VAL A 2 -20.03 8.37 5.92
C VAL A 2 -19.40 8.17 4.54
N GLN A 3 -18.07 8.10 4.47
CA GLN A 3 -17.38 7.70 3.24
C GLN A 3 -18.01 6.38 2.78
N SER A 4 -18.82 6.45 1.72
CA SER A 4 -19.50 5.29 1.15
C SER A 4 -18.43 4.35 0.61
N ILE A 5 -18.04 3.37 1.44
CA ILE A 5 -17.41 2.16 0.95
C ILE A 5 -18.46 1.51 0.05
N LYS A 6 -18.39 1.78 -1.26
CA LYS A 6 -19.18 1.06 -2.26
C LYS A 6 -18.61 -0.35 -2.31
N GLU A 7 -19.23 -1.29 -1.61
CA GLU A 7 -18.85 -2.70 -1.69
C GLU A 7 -19.35 -3.29 -3.00
N GLY A 8 -18.42 -3.75 -3.83
CA GLY A 8 -18.76 -4.52 -5.01
C GLY A 8 -19.23 -5.91 -4.62
N VAL A 9 -20.19 -6.46 -5.35
CA VAL A 9 -20.67 -7.84 -5.20
C VAL A 9 -20.78 -8.48 -6.57
N VAL A 10 -20.19 -9.66 -6.72
CA VAL A 10 -20.34 -10.58 -7.87
C VAL A 10 -20.81 -11.92 -7.33
N ALA A 11 -21.84 -12.51 -7.93
CA ALA A 11 -22.27 -13.87 -7.64
C ALA A 11 -22.10 -14.73 -8.89
N VAL A 12 -21.68 -15.97 -8.68
CA VAL A 12 -21.52 -16.99 -9.71
C VAL A 12 -22.32 -18.25 -9.38
N ASP A 13 -22.73 -19.00 -10.40
CA ASP A 13 -23.34 -20.31 -10.25
C ASP A 13 -22.31 -21.42 -9.98
N ASP A 14 -22.77 -22.68 -9.94
CA ASP A 14 -21.97 -23.88 -9.73
C ASP A 14 -20.96 -24.16 -10.85
N ARG A 15 -21.10 -23.51 -12.01
CA ARG A 15 -20.18 -23.57 -13.15
C ARG A 15 -19.20 -22.41 -13.18
N GLY A 16 -19.32 -21.46 -12.25
CA GLY A 16 -18.50 -20.25 -12.20
C GLY A 16 -18.96 -19.15 -13.16
N GLU A 17 -20.16 -19.28 -13.74
CA GLU A 17 -20.74 -18.25 -14.59
C GLU A 17 -21.37 -17.14 -13.75
N VAL A 18 -21.12 -15.87 -14.10
CA VAL A 18 -21.63 -14.72 -13.35
C VAL A 18 -23.15 -14.64 -13.48
N THR A 19 -23.85 -14.77 -12.37
CA THR A 19 -25.32 -14.63 -12.31
C THR A 19 -25.76 -13.24 -11.89
N LEU A 20 -24.92 -12.52 -11.12
CA LEU A 20 -25.22 -11.18 -10.63
C LEU A 20 -23.95 -10.37 -10.46
N ILE A 21 -24.03 -9.09 -10.80
CA ILE A 21 -23.01 -8.09 -10.50
C ILE A 21 -23.70 -6.77 -10.15
N ASN A 22 -23.30 -6.13 -9.05
CA ASN A 22 -23.84 -4.82 -8.68
C ASN A 22 -23.07 -3.67 -9.34
N ASP A 23 -23.67 -2.48 -9.36
CA ASP A 23 -23.07 -1.28 -9.98
C ASP A 23 -21.70 -0.92 -9.37
N ALA A 24 -21.55 -1.11 -8.06
CA ALA A 24 -20.27 -0.89 -7.38
C ALA A 24 -19.17 -1.82 -7.89
N ALA A 25 -19.45 -3.11 -8.10
CA ALA A 25 -18.49 -4.04 -8.68
C ALA A 25 -18.17 -3.68 -10.14
N GLN A 26 -19.16 -3.25 -10.93
CA GLN A 26 -18.91 -2.77 -12.29
C GLN A 26 -17.96 -1.57 -12.31
N GLU A 27 -18.18 -0.58 -11.43
CA GLU A 27 -17.31 0.59 -11.28
C GLU A 27 -15.90 0.21 -10.79
N LEU A 28 -15.80 -0.70 -9.82
CA LEU A 28 -14.53 -1.12 -9.22
C LEU A 28 -13.68 -1.96 -10.17
N LEU A 29 -14.32 -2.89 -10.90
CA LEU A 29 -13.69 -3.73 -11.91
C LEU A 29 -13.50 -2.99 -13.24
N ASN A 30 -13.96 -1.73 -13.32
CA ASN A 30 -13.97 -0.92 -14.54
C ASN A 30 -14.61 -1.67 -15.73
N TYR A 31 -15.64 -2.44 -15.43
CA TYR A 31 -16.47 -3.10 -16.41
C TYR A 31 -17.56 -2.13 -16.86
N ARG A 32 -17.54 -1.76 -18.14
CA ARG A 32 -18.66 -1.03 -18.75
C ARG A 32 -19.44 -2.03 -19.58
N LYS A 33 -20.72 -2.19 -19.27
CA LYS A 33 -21.68 -2.89 -20.11
C LYS A 33 -21.64 -2.24 -21.50
N SER A 34 -21.04 -2.88 -22.49
CA SER A 34 -21.19 -2.46 -23.89
C SER A 34 -22.67 -2.60 -24.26
N GLN A 35 -23.19 -1.73 -25.14
CA GLN A 35 -24.56 -1.90 -25.67
C GLN A 35 -24.75 -3.25 -26.39
N ASP A 36 -23.65 -3.90 -26.80
CA ASP A 36 -23.63 -5.24 -27.40
C ASP A 36 -23.31 -6.37 -26.39
N ASP A 37 -22.99 -6.05 -25.14
CA ASP A 37 -22.76 -7.03 -24.05
C ASP A 37 -24.07 -7.35 -23.34
N GLU A 38 -25.01 -7.98 -24.06
CA GLU A 38 -26.21 -8.54 -23.44
C GLU A 38 -25.91 -9.78 -22.58
N LYS A 39 -24.72 -10.41 -22.76
CA LYS A 39 -24.40 -11.70 -22.13
C LYS A 39 -23.39 -11.58 -21.00
N LEU A 40 -23.81 -12.04 -19.81
CA LEU A 40 -22.97 -12.25 -18.64
C LEU A 40 -21.79 -13.23 -18.88
N SER A 41 -21.77 -13.96 -20.00
CA SER A 41 -20.69 -14.90 -20.35
C SER A 41 -19.35 -14.23 -20.64
N THR A 42 -19.34 -13.03 -21.23
CA THR A 42 -18.12 -12.24 -21.47
C THR A 42 -17.52 -11.78 -20.14
N LEU A 43 -18.41 -11.43 -19.20
CA LEU A 43 -18.08 -11.12 -17.82
C LEU A 43 -17.49 -12.33 -17.09
N SER A 44 -18.08 -13.52 -17.23
CA SER A 44 -17.55 -14.75 -16.62
C SER A 44 -16.12 -15.06 -17.05
N HIS A 45 -15.79 -14.90 -18.33
CA HIS A 45 -14.43 -15.11 -18.82
C HIS A 45 -13.45 -14.11 -18.20
N SER A 46 -13.80 -12.82 -18.20
CA SER A 46 -12.96 -11.77 -17.60
C SER A 46 -12.83 -11.97 -16.08
N TRP A 47 -13.90 -12.41 -15.44
CA TRP A 47 -13.98 -12.68 -14.01
C TRP A 47 -13.06 -13.84 -13.59
N SER A 48 -13.10 -14.95 -14.33
CA SER A 48 -12.25 -16.13 -14.08
C SER A 48 -10.75 -15.83 -14.18
N GLN A 49 -10.36 -14.76 -14.90
CA GLN A 49 -8.97 -14.31 -14.99
C GLN A 49 -8.56 -13.42 -13.81
N VAL A 50 -9.51 -12.79 -13.12
CA VAL A 50 -9.27 -11.86 -12.01
C VAL A 50 -9.34 -12.58 -10.66
N VAL A 51 -10.28 -13.51 -10.51
CA VAL A 51 -10.47 -14.29 -9.27
C VAL A 51 -10.74 -15.74 -9.61
N ASP A 52 -9.89 -16.62 -9.08
CA ASP A 52 -10.12 -18.06 -9.16
C ASP A 52 -11.16 -18.48 -8.12
N VAL A 53 -12.41 -18.59 -8.58
CA VAL A 53 -13.53 -19.11 -7.79
C VAL A 53 -13.60 -20.64 -7.82
N SER A 54 -12.81 -21.30 -8.67
CA SER A 54 -12.90 -22.75 -8.93
C SER A 54 -12.60 -23.56 -7.67
N GLU A 55 -11.63 -23.13 -6.87
CA GLU A 55 -11.31 -23.80 -5.61
C GLU A 55 -12.48 -23.72 -4.64
N VAL A 56 -13.06 -22.53 -4.45
CA VAL A 56 -14.19 -22.28 -3.54
C VAL A 56 -15.42 -23.09 -3.94
N LEU A 57 -15.67 -23.23 -5.24
CA LEU A 57 -16.75 -24.05 -5.76
C LEU A 57 -16.49 -25.56 -5.57
N ARG A 58 -15.23 -25.99 -5.63
CA ARG A 58 -14.83 -27.40 -5.52
C ARG A 58 -14.77 -27.90 -4.08
N ASP A 59 -14.15 -27.14 -3.17
CA ASP A 59 -13.87 -27.58 -1.81
C ASP A 59 -14.82 -26.93 -0.77
N GLY A 60 -15.53 -25.87 -1.15
CA GLY A 60 -16.41 -25.12 -0.26
C GLY A 60 -15.65 -24.35 0.83
N THR A 61 -14.36 -24.12 0.66
CA THR A 61 -13.49 -23.34 1.55
C THR A 61 -13.58 -21.87 1.15
N PRO A 62 -13.99 -20.96 2.05
CA PRO A 62 -13.97 -19.53 1.77
C PRO A 62 -12.54 -19.00 1.53
N ARG A 63 -12.37 -18.15 0.53
CA ARG A 63 -11.14 -17.35 0.33
C ARG A 63 -11.36 -15.94 0.88
N ARG A 64 -10.47 -15.48 1.75
CA ARG A 64 -10.63 -14.23 2.49
C ARG A 64 -9.40 -13.36 2.36
N ASP A 65 -9.65 -12.06 2.39
CA ASP A 65 -8.64 -11.00 2.42
C ASP A 65 -7.60 -11.10 1.28
N GLU A 66 -8.02 -11.55 0.10
CA GLU A 66 -7.15 -11.58 -1.08
C GLU A 66 -7.01 -10.18 -1.65
N GLU A 67 -5.78 -9.69 -1.78
CA GLU A 67 -5.48 -8.38 -2.36
C GLU A 67 -5.17 -8.50 -3.84
N ILE A 68 -5.88 -7.74 -4.66
CA ILE A 68 -5.56 -7.58 -6.08
C ILE A 68 -5.40 -6.11 -6.43
N THR A 69 -4.54 -5.83 -7.40
CA THR A 69 -4.38 -4.50 -7.95
C THR A 69 -4.97 -4.46 -9.36
N ILE A 70 -5.98 -3.61 -9.56
CA ILE A 70 -6.57 -3.37 -10.88
C ILE A 70 -6.32 -1.92 -11.28
N LYS A 71 -5.52 -1.72 -12.32
CA LYS A 71 -5.02 -0.44 -12.86
C LYS A 71 -4.23 0.37 -11.82
N ASP A 72 -4.90 0.92 -10.81
CA ASP A 72 -4.30 1.69 -9.70
C ASP A 72 -5.11 1.55 -8.39
N ARG A 73 -6.07 0.62 -8.35
CA ARG A 73 -6.90 0.37 -7.18
C ARG A 73 -6.48 -0.91 -6.49
N LEU A 74 -6.23 -0.81 -5.19
CA LEU A 74 -6.06 -1.98 -4.33
C LEU A 74 -7.44 -2.44 -3.88
N LEU A 75 -7.85 -3.62 -4.34
CA LEU A 75 -9.12 -4.23 -3.97
C LEU A 75 -8.85 -5.40 -3.03
N LEU A 76 -9.58 -5.43 -1.93
CA LEU A 76 -9.67 -6.57 -1.04
C LEU A 76 -10.86 -7.42 -1.44
N ILE A 77 -10.64 -8.71 -1.67
CA ILE A 77 -11.65 -9.66 -2.13
C ILE A 77 -11.92 -10.69 -1.05
N ASN A 78 -13.20 -10.97 -0.84
CA ASN A 78 -13.65 -12.13 -0.07
C ASN A 78 -14.60 -12.94 -0.92
N THR A 79 -14.32 -14.24 -1.08
CA THR A 79 -15.16 -15.17 -1.83
C THR A 79 -15.68 -16.25 -0.89
N VAL A 80 -16.99 -16.38 -0.81
CA VAL A 80 -17.68 -17.37 0.04
C VAL A 80 -18.57 -18.27 -0.81
N PRO A 81 -18.62 -19.59 -0.55
CA PRO A 81 -19.52 -20.48 -1.28
C PRO A 81 -20.96 -20.28 -0.80
N VAL A 82 -21.91 -20.39 -1.73
CA VAL A 82 -23.34 -20.41 -1.45
C VAL A 82 -23.81 -21.86 -1.43
N ARG A 83 -24.48 -22.27 -0.35
CA ARG A 83 -24.96 -23.63 -0.17
C ARG A 83 -26.48 -23.67 -0.07
N SER A 84 -27.10 -24.64 -0.74
CA SER A 84 -28.51 -24.98 -0.60
C SER A 84 -28.62 -26.47 -0.27
N ASN A 85 -29.33 -26.82 0.82
CA ASN A 85 -29.47 -28.20 1.30
C ASN A 85 -28.13 -28.96 1.45
N GLY A 86 -27.05 -28.25 1.84
CA GLY A 86 -25.72 -28.83 2.01
C GLY A 86 -24.89 -28.95 0.72
N VAL A 87 -25.48 -28.66 -0.45
CA VAL A 87 -24.81 -28.68 -1.76
C VAL A 87 -24.36 -27.26 -2.12
N ILE A 88 -23.15 -27.10 -2.64
CA ILE A 88 -22.65 -25.82 -3.16
C ILE A 88 -23.38 -25.54 -4.49
N ILE A 89 -24.06 -24.41 -4.56
CA ILE A 89 -24.82 -23.97 -5.75
C ILE A 89 -24.20 -22.76 -6.44
N GLY A 90 -23.06 -22.29 -5.94
CA GLY A 90 -22.37 -21.11 -6.45
C GLY A 90 -21.46 -20.47 -5.42
N ALA A 91 -21.00 -19.25 -5.70
CA ALA A 91 -20.17 -18.45 -4.79
C ALA A 91 -20.50 -16.96 -4.91
N ILE A 92 -20.23 -16.21 -3.84
CA ILE A 92 -20.34 -14.76 -3.79
C ILE A 92 -18.97 -14.18 -3.48
N SER A 93 -18.53 -13.26 -4.33
CA SER A 93 -17.32 -12.47 -4.14
C SER A 93 -17.67 -11.02 -3.83
N THR A 94 -17.10 -10.49 -2.76
CA THR A 94 -17.23 -9.08 -2.37
C THR A 94 -15.91 -8.34 -2.57
N PHE A 95 -16.00 -7.09 -2.99
CA PHE A 95 -14.85 -6.23 -3.28
C PHE A 95 -14.92 -4.98 -2.42
N ARG A 96 -13.78 -4.65 -1.81
CA ARG A 96 -13.64 -3.42 -1.04
C ARG A 96 -12.42 -2.66 -1.52
N ASP A 97 -12.62 -1.44 -2.01
CA ASP A 97 -11.51 -0.54 -2.35
C ASP A 97 -10.78 -0.11 -1.06
N LYS A 98 -9.49 -0.41 -1.00
CA LYS A 98 -8.58 -0.09 0.11
C LYS A 98 -7.50 0.90 -0.31
N THR A 99 -7.58 1.46 -1.50
CA THR A 99 -6.56 2.36 -2.07
C THR A 99 -6.32 3.58 -1.19
N GLU A 100 -7.38 4.24 -0.73
CA GLU A 100 -7.26 5.44 0.11
C GLU A 100 -6.63 5.11 1.47
N VAL A 101 -7.06 3.99 2.09
CA VAL A 101 -6.49 3.50 3.34
C VAL A 101 -5.01 3.17 3.18
N ARG A 102 -4.64 2.47 2.10
CA ARG A 102 -3.24 2.13 1.79
C ARG A 102 -2.38 3.38 1.62
N LYS A 103 -2.88 4.39 0.89
CA LYS A 103 -2.18 5.68 0.71
C LYS A 103 -1.98 6.42 2.03
N LEU A 104 -2.98 6.38 2.92
CA LEU A 104 -2.87 6.99 4.25
C LEU A 104 -1.84 6.26 5.11
N MET A 105 -1.83 4.93 5.11
CA MET A 105 -0.81 4.14 5.82
C MET A 105 0.60 4.45 5.32
N GLN A 106 0.81 4.52 4.01
CA GLN A 106 2.10 4.89 3.43
C GLN A 106 2.56 6.29 3.85
N ARG A 107 1.64 7.27 3.89
CA ARG A 107 1.95 8.63 4.38
C ARG A 107 2.31 8.63 5.86
N LEU A 108 1.60 7.84 6.66
CA LEU A 108 1.86 7.71 8.09
C LEU A 108 3.22 7.08 8.35
N ASP A 109 3.55 5.98 7.66
CA ASP A 109 4.86 5.34 7.73
C ASP A 109 5.98 6.32 7.38
N GLY A 110 5.78 7.13 6.34
CA GLY A 110 6.70 8.21 5.96
C GLY A 110 6.91 9.24 7.07
N LEU A 111 5.85 9.67 7.75
CA LEU A 111 5.93 10.61 8.89
C LEU A 111 6.63 10.00 10.10
N VAL A 112 6.36 8.72 10.41
CA VAL A 112 7.02 8.01 11.51
C VAL A 112 8.51 7.91 11.25
N ASN A 113 8.91 7.46 10.06
CA ASN A 113 10.32 7.39 9.67
C ASN A 113 11.02 8.75 9.72
N TYR A 114 10.33 9.82 9.29
CA TYR A 114 10.86 11.18 9.38
C TYR A 114 11.05 11.64 10.83
N ALA A 115 10.08 11.37 11.70
CA ALA A 115 10.18 11.71 13.13
C ALA A 115 11.31 10.95 13.82
N ASP A 116 11.51 9.68 13.49
CA ASP A 116 12.61 8.86 14.02
C ASP A 116 13.98 9.38 13.57
N ALA A 117 14.12 9.73 12.29
CA ALA A 117 15.34 10.36 11.77
C ALA A 117 15.64 11.69 12.47
N LEU A 118 14.60 12.52 12.71
CA LEU A 118 14.76 13.78 13.43
C LEU A 118 15.17 13.55 14.90
N ARG A 119 14.63 12.52 15.54
CA ARG A 119 15.01 12.14 16.92
C ARG A 119 16.47 11.68 16.98
N GLU A 120 16.92 10.86 16.04
CA GLU A 120 18.31 10.41 15.97
C GLU A 120 19.26 11.60 15.77
N ARG A 121 18.94 12.52 14.85
CA ARG A 121 19.70 13.77 14.64
C ARG A 121 19.74 14.66 15.87
N SER A 122 18.61 14.77 16.59
CA SER A 122 18.55 15.55 17.84
C SER A 122 19.44 14.92 18.91
N HIS A 123 19.43 13.59 19.04
CA HIS A 123 20.31 12.87 19.96
C HIS A 123 21.79 13.05 19.60
N GLU A 124 22.13 12.93 18.31
CA GLU A 124 23.49 13.17 17.82
C GLU A 124 23.96 14.61 18.12
N PHE A 125 23.10 15.60 17.92
CA PHE A 125 23.37 16.99 18.25
C PHE A 125 23.60 17.21 19.75
N MET A 126 22.75 16.63 20.60
CA MET A 126 22.93 16.70 22.05
C MET A 126 24.23 16.02 22.52
N ASN A 127 24.63 14.92 21.88
CA ASN A 127 25.91 14.27 22.16
C ASN A 127 27.09 15.19 21.80
N LYS A 128 27.03 15.88 20.65
CA LYS A 128 28.04 16.86 20.25
C LYS A 128 28.16 17.99 21.30
N LEU A 129 27.03 18.52 21.78
CA LEU A 129 27.02 19.53 22.84
C LEU A 129 27.60 19.02 24.16
N HIS A 130 27.32 17.78 24.56
CA HIS A 130 27.91 17.17 25.76
C HIS A 130 29.43 17.04 25.66
N VAL A 131 29.95 16.62 24.50
CA VAL A 131 31.40 16.54 24.27
C VAL A 131 32.04 17.93 24.36
N ILE A 132 31.42 18.94 23.71
CA ILE A 132 31.88 20.34 23.78
C ILE A 132 31.93 20.82 25.23
N LEU A 133 30.85 20.62 25.98
CA LEU A 133 30.77 21.03 27.39
C LEU A 133 31.81 20.30 28.26
N GLY A 134 32.01 19.00 28.03
CA GLY A 134 33.01 18.20 28.75
C GLY A 134 34.45 18.69 28.50
N LEU A 135 34.81 18.93 27.23
CA LEU A 135 36.13 19.45 26.88
C LEU A 135 36.36 20.86 27.43
N LEU A 136 35.32 21.69 27.45
CA LEU A 136 35.36 23.03 28.05
C LEU A 136 35.63 22.97 29.55
N HIS A 137 34.91 22.11 30.30
CA HIS A 137 35.12 21.93 31.74
C HIS A 137 36.51 21.39 32.08
N LEU A 138 37.05 20.49 31.25
CA LEU A 138 38.42 19.98 31.37
C LEU A 138 39.49 20.99 30.94
N LYS A 139 39.09 22.18 30.47
CA LYS A 139 39.98 23.21 29.90
C LYS A 139 40.86 22.67 28.76
N SER A 140 40.38 21.66 28.06
CA SER A 140 41.08 21.01 26.94
C SER A 140 40.82 21.77 25.64
N TYR A 141 41.30 23.02 25.58
CA TYR A 141 40.94 23.95 24.49
C TYR A 141 41.39 23.48 23.12
N LYS A 142 42.57 22.86 23.03
CA LYS A 142 43.09 22.33 21.75
C LYS A 142 42.20 21.20 21.20
N GLN A 143 41.79 20.26 22.05
CA GLN A 143 40.90 19.17 21.64
C GLN A 143 39.49 19.67 21.30
N LEU A 144 39.02 20.71 22.01
CA LEU A 144 37.74 21.35 21.70
C LEU A 144 37.75 22.00 20.31
N GLU A 145 38.81 22.74 19.99
CA GLU A 145 39.01 23.36 18.67
C GLU A 145 39.05 22.30 17.56
N ASP A 146 39.87 21.24 17.75
CA ASP A 146 39.97 20.12 16.81
C ASP A 146 38.60 19.44 16.59
N TYR A 147 37.82 19.23 17.65
CA TYR A 147 36.50 18.59 17.57
C TYR A 147 35.49 19.44 16.80
N ILE A 148 35.44 20.75 17.05
CA ILE A 148 34.54 21.68 16.34
C ILE A 148 34.91 21.73 14.86
N LEU A 149 36.20 21.89 14.52
CA LEU A 149 36.67 21.94 13.14
C LEU A 149 36.35 20.65 12.39
N LYS A 150 36.60 19.49 13.01
CA LYS A 150 36.26 18.19 12.42
C LYS A 150 34.75 18.04 12.20
N THR A 151 33.94 18.45 13.16
CA THR A 151 32.48 18.37 13.07
C THR A 151 31.95 19.28 11.94
N ALA A 152 32.50 20.49 11.80
CA ALA A 152 32.12 21.43 10.75
C ALA A 152 32.52 20.94 9.35
N ASN A 153 33.74 20.41 9.19
CA ASN A 153 34.22 19.87 7.91
C ASN A 153 33.41 18.64 7.48
N ASN A 154 33.13 17.71 8.40
CA ASN A 154 32.32 16.54 8.11
C ASN A 154 30.92 16.94 7.59
N TYR A 155 30.31 18.00 8.16
CA TYR A 155 29.00 18.48 7.70
C TYR A 155 29.03 19.03 6.27
N GLN A 156 30.13 19.70 5.87
CA GLN A 156 30.31 20.21 4.50
C GLN A 156 30.56 19.08 3.48
N GLU A 157 31.37 18.08 3.84
CA GLU A 157 31.63 16.91 2.98
C GLU A 157 30.36 16.08 2.77
N GLU A 158 29.55 15.89 3.81
CA GLU A 158 28.29 15.13 3.74
C GLU A 158 27.31 15.80 2.76
N ILE A 159 27.11 17.12 2.87
CA ILE A 159 26.26 17.91 1.96
C ILE A 159 26.82 17.92 0.52
N GLY A 160 28.13 18.11 0.36
CA GLY A 160 28.80 18.09 -0.94
C GLY A 160 28.65 16.75 -1.67
N SER A 161 28.75 15.65 -0.93
CA SER A 161 28.60 14.29 -1.49
C SER A 161 27.15 13.97 -1.92
N LEU A 162 26.15 14.49 -1.20
CA LEU A 162 24.73 14.35 -1.55
C LEU A 162 24.38 15.10 -2.84
N LEU A 163 24.84 16.35 -2.99
CA LEU A 163 24.65 17.13 -4.21
C LEU A 163 25.34 16.50 -5.43
N GLY A 164 26.49 15.84 -5.24
CA GLY A 164 27.16 15.07 -6.27
C GLY A 164 26.36 13.83 -6.74
N LYS A 165 25.66 13.16 -5.81
CA LYS A 165 24.85 11.96 -6.10
C LYS A 165 23.46 12.27 -6.69
N ILE A 166 22.92 13.45 -6.43
CA ILE A 166 21.60 13.88 -6.96
C ILE A 166 21.69 14.38 -8.42
N LYS A 167 22.90 14.56 -8.98
CA LYS A 167 23.11 14.76 -10.43
C LYS A 167 22.97 13.46 -11.24
N SER A 168 21.84 12.76 -11.08
CA SER A 168 21.41 11.74 -12.05
C SER A 168 19.90 11.89 -12.30
N PRO A 169 19.47 12.10 -13.55
CA PRO A 169 18.10 12.44 -13.89
C PRO A 169 17.20 11.20 -13.78
N VAL A 170 16.73 10.89 -12.57
CA VAL A 170 15.68 9.87 -12.36
C VAL A 170 14.55 10.37 -11.46
N ILE A 171 14.69 11.52 -10.80
CA ILE A 171 13.58 12.17 -10.07
C ILE A 171 12.90 13.20 -10.98
N ALA A 172 12.46 12.74 -12.14
CA ALA A 172 11.54 13.44 -13.04
C ALA A 172 10.67 12.35 -13.68
N GLY A 173 9.83 11.73 -12.87
CA GLY A 173 9.05 10.60 -13.34
C GLY A 173 8.22 9.93 -12.27
N PHE A 174 7.57 10.70 -11.39
CA PHE A 174 6.30 10.37 -10.74
C PHE A 174 5.62 11.69 -10.32
#